data_AF-A0A5K7XBP2-F1
#
_entry.id   AF-A0A5K7XBP2-F1
#
_cell.length_a   1.000
_cell.length_b   1.000
_cell.length_c   1.000
_cell.angle_alpha   90.00
_cell.angle_beta   90.00
_cell.angle_gamma   90.00
#
_symmetry.space_group_name_H-M   'P 1'
#
loop_
_entity.id
_entity.type
_entity.pdbx_description
1 polymer ?
#
loop_
_entity_poly.entity_id
_entity_poly.type
_entity_poly.pdbx_seq_one_letter_code
_entity_poly.pdbx_strand_id
1 'polypeptide(L)'
;MEPASTASAARKSAAASNFSPAVVTCGLPTISSSSRLRFTSVMLRSHTLRAIAIIATVLAAPGAFAYTLPGPYPWGTDGTVYYEKWGDIFTPGSTAGTLTWSIMPDGTTIHPAFNDPTFSGTSSLNAIMTNLGYDQALAAIERCFGRWSAAANVTFVRVVDSGAPFCDPSAMPPNTGNIRLGAFWNSDPYLGGVGYGVSPFGNPLDGDVLLNANNTFYFDNGAEGELIDIYNDFESLLMHEIGHALGLGHSDQPAVMSADPQYFQYVNRELDPDDIAGIQFLYGPALRADFDQNHIVNAADLVVWKSGFGATSGVTPLTGDANRDGRVDGADFLIWQREVDNSAVSPTTSVPEPSTVTLLAASSLGLLAASRRPSV
;
A
#
# COMPACT_ATOMS: atom_id res chain seq x y z
N MET A 1 41.14 43.77 33.68
CA MET A 1 40.70 42.62 34.51
C MET A 1 39.18 42.64 34.49
N GLU A 2 38.61 42.02 33.47
CA GLU A 2 37.16 41.77 33.38
C GLU A 2 36.78 40.60 34.29
N PRO A 3 35.59 40.58 34.91
CA PRO A 3 35.02 39.37 35.45
C PRO A 3 33.98 38.76 34.50
N ALA A 4 34.20 37.47 34.31
CA ALA A 4 33.43 36.41 33.68
C ALA A 4 31.89 36.53 33.67
N SER A 5 31.38 36.23 32.48
CA SER A 5 30.07 35.65 32.15
C SER A 5 29.74 34.39 32.96
N THR A 6 28.56 34.35 33.57
CA THR A 6 27.80 33.11 33.82
C THR A 6 26.34 33.35 33.45
N ALA A 7 25.96 32.89 32.26
CA ALA A 7 24.58 32.89 31.79
C ALA A 7 23.75 31.85 32.56
N SER A 8 22.62 32.34 33.07
CA SER A 8 21.54 31.59 33.71
C SER A 8 21.00 30.49 32.79
N ALA A 9 21.10 29.23 33.24
CA ALA A 9 20.39 28.09 32.66
C ALA A 9 18.87 28.25 32.89
N ALA A 10 18.17 28.82 31.92
CA ALA A 10 16.72 28.78 31.85
C ALA A 10 16.29 27.44 31.24
N ARG A 11 15.83 26.51 32.09
CA ARG A 11 14.94 25.42 31.68
C ARG A 11 13.72 26.05 31.00
N LYS A 12 13.60 25.90 29.69
CA LYS A 12 12.31 26.02 29.01
C LYS A 12 11.87 24.62 28.59
N SER A 13 10.84 24.17 29.30
CA SER A 13 9.93 23.10 28.92
C SER A 13 9.61 23.23 27.43
N ALA A 14 10.04 22.24 26.65
CA ALA A 14 9.43 21.95 25.37
C ALA A 14 8.06 21.35 25.69
N ALA A 15 7.01 22.06 25.31
CA ALA A 15 5.65 21.58 25.39
C ALA A 15 5.53 20.32 24.52
N ALA A 16 5.11 19.22 25.13
CA ALA A 16 4.58 18.07 24.41
C ALA A 16 3.34 18.54 23.64
N SER A 17 3.51 18.85 22.34
CA SER A 17 2.39 19.04 21.44
C SER A 17 1.78 17.68 21.15
N ASN A 18 0.48 17.56 21.42
CA ASN A 18 -0.36 16.42 21.06
C ASN A 18 -0.23 16.15 19.54
N PHE A 19 0.61 15.17 19.18
CA PHE A 19 0.58 14.57 17.85
C PHE A 19 -0.50 13.49 17.89
N SER A 20 -1.65 13.78 17.28
CA SER A 20 -2.65 12.76 16.98
C SER A 20 -2.12 11.99 15.76
N PRO A 21 -1.94 10.66 15.83
CA PRO A 21 -1.63 9.88 14.63
C PRO A 21 -2.76 10.05 13.60
N ALA A 22 -2.45 9.87 12.31
CA ALA A 22 -3.45 9.76 11.27
C ALA A 22 -4.29 8.49 11.52
N VAL A 23 -5.37 8.63 12.29
CA VAL A 23 -6.36 7.57 12.50
C VAL A 23 -7.31 7.62 11.32
N VAL A 24 -7.33 6.55 10.53
CA VAL A 24 -8.20 6.42 9.38
C VAL A 24 -9.21 5.30 9.68
N THR A 25 -10.47 5.67 9.88
CA THR A 25 -11.56 4.74 10.21
C THR A 25 -12.36 4.42 8.94
N CYS A 26 -12.56 3.15 8.64
CA CYS A 26 -13.33 2.70 7.49
C CYS A 26 -14.72 2.16 7.91
N GLY A 27 -15.79 2.64 7.26
CA GLY A 27 -17.18 2.44 7.66
C GLY A 27 -18.04 1.68 6.64
N LEU A 28 -18.79 0.65 7.07
CA LEU A 28 -19.79 -0.06 6.24
C LEU A 28 -21.07 0.78 5.97
N PRO A 29 -21.70 0.70 4.78
CA PRO A 29 -23.00 1.34 4.56
C PRO A 29 -24.18 0.39 4.88
N THR A 30 -25.28 0.95 5.40
CA THR A 30 -26.58 0.26 5.47
C THR A 30 -27.34 0.38 4.15
N ILE A 31 -27.75 -0.73 3.52
CA ILE A 31 -28.81 -0.70 2.50
C ILE A 31 -29.85 -1.81 2.74
N SER A 32 -31.09 -1.35 2.98
CA SER A 32 -32.31 -2.15 3.06
C SER A 32 -32.59 -2.87 1.74
N SER A 33 -32.94 -4.16 1.81
CA SER A 33 -33.30 -4.98 0.66
C SER A 33 -34.41 -4.33 -0.17
N SER A 34 -34.24 -4.20 -1.48
CA SER A 34 -35.22 -4.61 -2.49
C SER A 34 -34.80 -4.22 -3.91
N SER A 35 -35.19 -5.08 -4.86
CA SER A 35 -35.31 -4.84 -6.31
C SER A 35 -34.21 -5.46 -7.19
N ARG A 36 -34.38 -6.76 -7.51
CA ARG A 36 -33.74 -7.41 -8.66
C ARG A 36 -34.32 -6.82 -9.95
N LEU A 37 -33.51 -6.13 -10.74
CA LEU A 37 -33.85 -5.79 -12.14
C LEU A 37 -33.24 -6.83 -13.07
N ARG A 38 -34.11 -7.64 -13.69
CA ARG A 38 -33.76 -8.57 -14.78
C ARG A 38 -33.62 -7.77 -16.08
N PHE A 39 -32.44 -7.78 -16.70
CA PHE A 39 -32.30 -7.36 -18.09
C PHE A 39 -32.51 -8.55 -19.02
N THR A 40 -33.61 -8.51 -19.77
CA THR A 40 -33.89 -9.41 -20.90
C THR A 40 -33.05 -9.01 -22.11
N SER A 41 -32.27 -9.96 -22.63
CA SER A 41 -31.49 -9.83 -23.85
C SER A 41 -32.40 -9.76 -25.08
N VAL A 42 -32.24 -8.75 -25.93
CA VAL A 42 -32.90 -8.65 -27.24
C VAL A 42 -31.87 -8.88 -28.33
N MET A 43 -31.99 -10.01 -29.03
CA MET A 43 -31.31 -10.28 -30.29
C MET A 43 -31.88 -9.39 -31.39
N LEU A 44 -31.01 -8.72 -32.16
CA LEU A 44 -31.33 -8.31 -33.53
C LEU A 44 -30.22 -8.77 -34.49
N ARG A 45 -30.58 -9.60 -35.47
CA ARG A 45 -29.79 -9.88 -36.68
C ARG A 45 -30.28 -8.96 -37.81
N SER A 46 -29.38 -8.27 -38.52
CA SER A 46 -29.14 -8.44 -39.97
C SER A 46 -28.37 -7.25 -40.62
N HIS A 47 -27.16 -7.58 -41.09
CA HIS A 47 -26.52 -7.23 -42.37
C HIS A 47 -26.75 -5.84 -43.00
N THR A 48 -25.74 -4.96 -42.89
CA THR A 48 -25.27 -4.13 -44.02
C THR A 48 -23.77 -3.81 -43.84
N LEU A 49 -22.98 -4.06 -44.88
CA LEU A 49 -21.55 -3.79 -44.97
C LEU A 49 -21.28 -2.27 -44.94
N ARG A 50 -20.58 -1.78 -43.90
CA ARG A 50 -19.88 -0.49 -43.94
C ARG A 50 -18.54 -0.64 -43.22
N ALA A 51 -17.49 -0.16 -43.86
CA ALA A 51 -16.11 -0.18 -43.39
C ALA A 51 -16.02 0.37 -41.95
N ILE A 52 -15.59 -0.48 -41.02
CA ILE A 52 -15.25 -0.06 -39.66
C ILE A 52 -13.80 0.44 -39.70
N ALA A 53 -13.63 1.75 -39.65
CA ALA A 53 -12.37 2.33 -39.20
C ALA A 53 -12.18 1.88 -37.74
N ILE A 54 -11.21 1.01 -37.49
CA ILE A 54 -10.76 0.68 -36.14
C ILE A 54 -10.06 1.94 -35.62
N ILE A 55 -10.82 2.83 -35.01
CA ILE A 55 -10.26 3.81 -34.08
C ILE A 55 -9.94 2.99 -32.84
N ALA A 56 -8.66 2.64 -32.68
CA ALA A 56 -8.14 2.23 -31.39
C ALA A 56 -8.26 3.44 -30.47
N THR A 57 -9.38 3.55 -29.75
CA THR A 57 -9.42 4.33 -28.53
C THR A 57 -8.44 3.66 -27.59
N VAL A 58 -7.22 4.19 -27.52
CA VAL A 58 -6.41 4.03 -26.32
C VAL A 58 -7.24 4.71 -25.23
N LEU A 59 -8.02 3.92 -24.50
CA LEU A 59 -8.50 4.32 -23.19
C LEU A 59 -7.22 4.61 -22.42
N ALA A 60 -6.90 5.89 -22.25
CA ALA A 60 -5.92 6.29 -21.25
C ALA A 60 -6.42 5.67 -19.95
N ALA A 61 -5.66 4.74 -19.39
CA ALA A 61 -5.90 4.32 -18.02
C ALA A 61 -5.96 5.62 -17.19
N PRO A 62 -6.94 5.78 -16.29
CA PRO A 62 -6.91 6.90 -15.36
C PRO A 62 -5.53 6.90 -14.70
N GLY A 63 -4.87 8.06 -14.67
CA GLY A 63 -3.54 8.18 -14.11
C GLY A 63 -3.56 7.69 -12.67
N ALA A 64 -2.57 6.89 -12.26
CA ALA A 64 -2.38 6.54 -10.87
C ALA A 64 -1.92 7.78 -10.09
N PHE A 65 -2.54 8.06 -8.95
CA PHE A 65 -2.32 9.30 -8.17
C PHE A 65 -1.47 9.08 -6.92
N ALA A 66 -1.19 7.83 -6.54
CA ALA A 66 -0.33 7.47 -5.41
C ALA A 66 -0.81 8.08 -4.08
N TYR A 67 -1.98 7.63 -3.60
CA TYR A 67 -2.54 8.06 -2.32
C TYR A 67 -1.70 7.52 -1.16
N THR A 68 -0.85 8.36 -0.59
CA THR A 68 -0.15 8.07 0.66
C THR A 68 -0.86 8.73 1.84
N LEU A 69 -0.63 8.24 3.06
CA LEU A 69 -0.97 9.01 4.25
C LEU A 69 -0.32 10.41 4.14
N PRO A 70 -1.01 11.45 4.64
CA PRO A 70 -0.69 12.82 4.31
C PRO A 70 0.80 13.16 4.47
N GLY A 71 1.34 13.78 3.43
CA GLY A 71 2.72 14.27 3.30
C GLY A 71 2.79 15.06 1.98
N PRO A 72 3.61 16.10 1.87
CA PRO A 72 4.70 16.48 2.77
C PRO A 72 4.25 17.36 3.94
N TYR A 73 4.59 16.98 5.18
CA TYR A 73 4.56 17.92 6.29
C TYR A 73 5.90 18.66 6.35
N PRO A 74 5.93 20.01 6.26
CA PRO A 74 7.18 20.75 6.42
C PRO A 74 7.72 20.52 7.84
N TRP A 75 8.89 19.91 7.94
CA TRP A 75 9.61 19.78 9.19
C TRP A 75 10.59 20.94 9.37
N GLY A 76 10.87 21.23 10.64
CA GLY A 76 11.82 22.23 11.06
C GLY A 76 11.47 23.62 10.55
N THR A 77 12.42 24.54 10.71
CA THR A 77 12.40 25.82 10.00
C THR A 77 13.09 25.73 8.65
N ASP A 78 13.59 24.54 8.28
CA ASP A 78 14.39 24.29 7.08
C ASP A 78 13.57 23.75 5.89
N GLY A 79 12.31 23.35 6.13
CA GLY A 79 11.39 22.93 5.07
C GLY A 79 11.64 21.52 4.57
N THR A 80 12.29 20.67 5.38
CA THR A 80 12.55 19.27 5.03
C THR A 80 11.23 18.49 4.97
N VAL A 81 11.05 17.72 3.89
CA VAL A 81 9.87 16.87 3.67
C VAL A 81 10.14 15.48 4.21
N TYR A 82 9.19 14.91 4.95
CA TYR A 82 9.18 13.50 5.31
C TYR A 82 7.92 12.81 4.81
N TYR A 83 7.98 11.47 4.76
CA TYR A 83 6.90 10.58 4.37
C TYR A 83 6.60 9.62 5.53
N GLU A 84 5.32 9.35 5.76
CA GLU A 84 4.85 8.37 6.76
C GLU A 84 5.09 6.95 6.25
N LYS A 85 6.35 6.49 6.30
CA LYS A 85 6.79 5.19 5.81
C LYS A 85 7.86 4.58 6.69
N TRP A 86 8.14 3.29 6.52
CA TRP A 86 9.27 2.63 7.16
C TRP A 86 10.61 2.96 6.49
N GLY A 87 11.71 2.83 7.25
CA GLY A 87 13.07 3.03 6.73
C GLY A 87 13.46 4.50 6.59
N ASP A 88 14.09 4.86 5.48
CA ASP A 88 14.50 6.24 5.22
C ASP A 88 13.29 7.11 4.84
N ILE A 89 12.74 7.80 5.83
CA ILE A 89 11.54 8.64 5.72
C ILE A 89 11.73 9.90 4.87
N PHE A 90 12.95 10.26 4.46
CA PHE A 90 13.23 11.46 3.68
C PHE A 90 13.35 11.17 2.18
N THR A 91 13.55 9.90 1.82
CA THR A 91 13.78 9.50 0.43
C THR A 91 12.61 8.64 -0.06
N PRO A 92 11.65 9.21 -0.82
CA PRO A 92 10.60 8.41 -1.46
C PRO A 92 11.25 7.47 -2.48
N GLY A 93 10.73 6.26 -2.58
CA GLY A 93 11.29 5.19 -3.40
C GLY A 93 12.42 4.40 -2.70
N SER A 94 12.83 4.79 -1.49
CA SER A 94 13.81 4.03 -0.71
C SER A 94 13.18 2.83 -0.01
N THR A 95 13.89 1.71 -0.03
CA THR A 95 13.45 0.46 0.60
C THR A 95 13.14 0.62 2.09
N ALA A 96 12.14 -0.12 2.56
CA ALA A 96 11.94 -0.36 3.99
C ALA A 96 12.90 -1.43 4.55
N GLY A 97 13.60 -2.15 3.67
CA GLY A 97 14.33 -3.37 3.99
C GLY A 97 13.38 -4.51 4.36
N THR A 98 13.82 -5.32 5.33
CA THR A 98 13.01 -6.40 5.90
C THR A 98 12.24 -5.90 7.11
N LEU A 99 10.91 -5.88 7.00
CA LEU A 99 10.00 -5.63 8.10
C LEU A 99 9.57 -6.96 8.74
N THR A 100 9.34 -6.92 10.04
CA THR A 100 8.79 -8.05 10.78
C THR A 100 7.29 -7.87 11.00
N TRP A 101 6.53 -8.95 10.98
CA TRP A 101 5.12 -8.92 11.36
C TRP A 101 4.81 -10.01 12.39
N SER A 102 3.81 -9.76 13.22
CA SER A 102 3.42 -10.69 14.28
C SER A 102 1.91 -10.71 14.49
N ILE A 103 1.43 -11.75 15.17
CA ILE A 103 0.02 -11.89 15.56
C ILE A 103 -0.02 -11.73 17.08
N MET A 104 -0.74 -10.73 17.57
CA MET A 104 -0.96 -10.54 18.99
C MET A 104 -1.64 -11.80 19.56
N PRO A 105 -1.10 -12.42 20.63
CA PRO A 105 -1.73 -13.57 21.26
C PRO A 105 -3.12 -13.19 21.78
N ASP A 106 -4.03 -14.15 21.77
CA ASP A 106 -5.34 -13.94 22.40
C ASP A 106 -5.17 -13.60 23.87
N GLY A 107 -5.90 -12.60 24.36
CA GLY A 107 -5.73 -12.06 25.71
C GLY A 107 -4.77 -10.86 25.82
N THR A 108 -4.09 -10.46 24.74
CA THR A 108 -3.29 -9.21 24.71
C THR A 108 -4.17 -8.01 25.10
N THR A 109 -3.75 -7.22 26.07
CA THR A 109 -4.53 -6.11 26.63
C THR A 109 -4.31 -4.80 25.87
N ILE A 110 -5.15 -3.80 26.12
CA ILE A 110 -4.97 -2.42 25.64
C ILE A 110 -4.13 -1.64 26.66
N HIS A 111 -3.11 -0.92 26.22
CA HIS A 111 -2.33 -0.06 27.12
C HIS A 111 -3.20 1.09 27.67
N PRO A 112 -3.14 1.42 28.98
CA PRO A 112 -4.03 2.43 29.58
C PRO A 112 -3.91 3.86 29.02
N ALA A 113 -2.83 4.18 28.31
CA ALA A 113 -2.67 5.49 27.66
C ALA A 113 -3.44 5.60 26.33
N PHE A 114 -3.88 4.49 25.75
CA PHE A 114 -4.76 4.51 24.58
C PHE A 114 -6.16 4.96 25.03
N ASN A 115 -6.61 6.12 24.55
CA ASN A 115 -7.75 6.85 25.10
C ASN A 115 -8.99 6.86 24.18
N ASP A 116 -9.06 5.94 23.23
CA ASP A 116 -10.27 5.74 22.42
C ASP A 116 -11.27 4.85 23.20
N PRO A 117 -12.41 5.40 23.66
CA PRO A 117 -13.39 4.65 24.43
C PRO A 117 -14.19 3.63 23.61
N THR A 118 -14.06 3.64 22.27
CA THR A 118 -14.75 2.69 21.40
C THR A 118 -14.11 1.30 21.44
N PHE A 119 -12.80 1.22 21.73
CA PHE A 119 -12.08 -0.04 21.90
C PHE A 119 -12.16 -0.56 23.33
N SER A 120 -12.38 -1.87 23.48
CA SER A 120 -12.32 -2.52 24.79
C SER A 120 -11.94 -3.99 24.72
N GLY A 121 -11.72 -4.59 25.90
CA GLY A 121 -11.41 -6.01 26.03
C GLY A 121 -9.95 -6.33 25.74
N THR A 122 -9.73 -7.50 25.13
CA THR A 122 -8.42 -8.05 24.79
C THR A 122 -8.43 -8.59 23.36
N SER A 123 -7.26 -8.73 22.75
CA SER A 123 -7.15 -9.32 21.42
C SER A 123 -7.77 -10.73 21.37
N SER A 124 -8.48 -11.04 20.29
CA SER A 124 -9.07 -12.35 20.02
C SER A 124 -8.87 -12.81 18.57
N LEU A 125 -7.77 -12.40 17.94
CA LEU A 125 -7.53 -12.67 16.52
C LEU A 125 -7.34 -14.17 16.24
N ASN A 126 -6.66 -14.93 17.10
CA ASN A 126 -6.49 -16.38 16.88
C ASN A 126 -7.84 -17.11 16.99
N ALA A 127 -8.74 -16.69 17.88
CA ALA A 127 -10.10 -17.21 17.94
C ALA A 127 -10.87 -16.96 16.63
N ILE A 128 -10.78 -15.75 16.07
CA ILE A 128 -11.38 -15.42 14.76
C ILE A 128 -10.78 -16.31 13.66
N MET A 129 -9.45 -16.41 13.58
CA MET A 129 -8.75 -17.26 12.61
C MET A 129 -9.15 -18.74 12.78
N THR A 130 -9.35 -19.22 14.00
CA THR A 130 -9.79 -20.59 14.27
C THR A 130 -11.18 -20.84 13.68
N ASN A 131 -12.11 -19.89 13.83
CA ASN A 131 -13.46 -20.00 13.26
C ASN A 131 -13.46 -19.97 11.73
N LEU A 132 -12.51 -19.25 11.13
CA LEU A 132 -12.29 -19.19 9.68
C LEU A 132 -11.58 -20.42 9.11
N GLY A 133 -11.00 -21.26 9.97
CA GLY A 133 -9.97 -22.23 9.59
C GLY A 133 -8.58 -21.60 9.69
N TYR A 134 -7.86 -21.91 10.76
CA TYR A 134 -6.62 -21.21 11.13
C TYR A 134 -5.58 -21.21 10.00
N ASP A 135 -5.34 -22.34 9.36
CA ASP A 135 -4.37 -22.45 8.26
C ASP A 135 -4.77 -21.61 7.04
N GLN A 136 -6.08 -21.55 6.74
CA GLN A 136 -6.60 -20.72 5.65
C GLN A 136 -6.44 -19.23 5.97
N ALA A 137 -6.73 -18.83 7.21
CA ALA A 137 -6.55 -17.46 7.67
C ALA A 137 -5.09 -17.02 7.72
N LEU A 138 -4.20 -17.89 8.21
CA LEU A 138 -2.76 -17.62 8.21
C LEU A 138 -2.24 -17.50 6.78
N ALA A 139 -2.63 -18.40 5.88
CA ALA A 139 -2.26 -18.31 4.48
C ALA A 139 -2.81 -17.04 3.80
N ALA A 140 -3.98 -16.52 4.21
CA ALA A 140 -4.51 -15.25 3.73
C ALA A 140 -3.64 -14.06 4.18
N ILE A 141 -3.26 -14.03 5.47
CA ILE A 141 -2.32 -13.02 5.98
C ILE A 141 -0.99 -13.05 5.20
N GLU A 142 -0.42 -14.24 5.00
CA GLU A 142 0.82 -14.41 4.25
C GLU A 142 0.68 -13.98 2.78
N ARG A 143 -0.48 -14.21 2.17
CA ARG A 143 -0.81 -13.73 0.81
C ARG A 143 -0.91 -12.21 0.73
N CYS A 144 -1.44 -11.53 1.75
CA CYS A 144 -1.46 -10.07 1.81
C CYS A 144 -0.06 -9.47 1.84
N PHE A 145 0.79 -9.92 2.79
CA PHE A 145 2.19 -9.47 2.83
C PHE A 145 2.95 -9.83 1.55
N GLY A 146 2.69 -11.01 0.98
CA GLY A 146 3.28 -11.43 -0.29
C GLY A 146 2.93 -10.52 -1.46
N ARG A 147 1.70 -9.98 -1.52
CA ARG A 147 1.29 -9.05 -2.58
C ARG A 147 1.95 -7.68 -2.45
N TRP A 148 1.99 -7.13 -1.25
CA TRP A 148 2.72 -5.88 -1.01
C TRP A 148 4.22 -6.02 -1.33
N SER A 149 4.85 -7.13 -0.94
CA SER A 149 6.26 -7.42 -1.26
C SER A 149 6.51 -7.67 -2.74
N ALA A 150 5.52 -8.20 -3.48
CA ALA A 150 5.62 -8.36 -4.93
C ALA A 150 5.54 -7.02 -5.69
N ALA A 151 4.91 -5.99 -5.09
CA ALA A 151 4.77 -4.68 -5.71
C ALA A 151 5.93 -3.72 -5.38
N ALA A 152 6.53 -3.84 -4.19
CA ALA A 152 7.50 -2.86 -3.68
C ALA A 152 8.78 -3.49 -3.11
N ASN A 153 9.86 -2.70 -3.01
CA ASN A 153 11.12 -3.13 -2.39
C ASN A 153 11.01 -3.15 -0.85
N VAL A 154 10.24 -4.10 -0.35
CA VAL A 154 10.04 -4.41 1.07
C VAL A 154 9.81 -5.92 1.20
N THR A 155 10.38 -6.54 2.22
CA THR A 155 10.13 -7.96 2.54
C THR A 155 9.56 -8.09 3.94
N PHE A 156 8.82 -9.17 4.17
CA PHE A 156 8.11 -9.41 5.42
C PHE A 156 8.51 -10.75 6.04
N VAL A 157 8.89 -10.75 7.31
CA VAL A 157 9.22 -11.96 8.06
C VAL A 157 8.32 -12.06 9.29
N ARG A 158 7.65 -13.20 9.44
CA ARG A 158 6.83 -13.46 10.62
C ARG A 158 7.74 -13.68 11.84
N VAL A 159 7.43 -13.01 12.94
CA VAL A 159 8.05 -13.22 14.26
C VAL A 159 6.99 -13.54 15.31
N VAL A 160 7.44 -14.05 16.45
CA VAL A 160 6.57 -14.27 17.61
C VAL A 160 6.29 -12.93 18.29
N ASP A 161 5.03 -12.67 18.60
CA ASP A 161 4.65 -11.51 19.39
C ASP A 161 4.78 -11.81 20.90
N SER A 162 5.34 -10.87 21.66
CA SER A 162 5.49 -10.98 23.11
C SER A 162 4.18 -10.89 23.90
N GLY A 163 3.09 -10.42 23.30
CA GLY A 163 1.84 -10.12 24.00
C GLY A 163 1.89 -8.84 24.83
N ALA A 164 2.89 -7.97 24.59
CA ALA A 164 2.89 -6.62 25.14
C ALA A 164 1.58 -5.91 24.77
N PRO A 165 0.99 -5.09 25.67
CA PRO A 165 -0.26 -4.43 25.39
C PRO A 165 -0.22 -3.63 24.07
N PHE A 166 -1.33 -3.57 23.37
CA PHE A 166 -1.49 -2.67 22.23
C PHE A 166 -1.22 -1.22 22.65
N CYS A 167 -0.51 -0.42 21.84
CA CYS A 167 -0.08 0.95 22.16
C CYS A 167 0.92 1.04 23.35
N ASP A 168 1.54 -0.06 23.77
CA ASP A 168 2.58 -0.04 24.81
C ASP A 168 3.95 0.35 24.24
N PRO A 169 4.71 1.26 24.85
CA PRO A 169 6.05 1.63 24.38
C PRO A 169 7.06 0.47 24.29
N SER A 170 6.80 -0.66 24.96
CA SER A 170 7.60 -1.89 24.87
C SER A 170 7.18 -2.83 23.74
N ALA A 171 6.03 -2.58 23.10
CA ALA A 171 5.53 -3.33 21.95
C ALA A 171 6.27 -2.94 20.67
N MET A 172 7.57 -3.23 20.64
CA MET A 172 8.45 -2.93 19.52
C MET A 172 9.39 -4.10 19.23
N PRO A 173 9.90 -4.21 17.99
CA PRO A 173 10.92 -5.18 17.63
C PRO A 173 12.15 -5.13 18.56
N PRO A 174 12.79 -6.28 18.87
CA PRO A 174 12.49 -7.62 18.33
C PRO A 174 11.43 -8.38 19.12
N ASN A 175 10.78 -7.79 20.13
CA ASN A 175 9.81 -8.48 20.98
C ASN A 175 8.42 -8.61 20.32
N THR A 176 8.16 -7.82 19.28
CA THR A 176 6.98 -7.86 18.44
C THR A 176 7.39 -7.66 16.99
N GLY A 177 6.45 -7.79 16.05
CA GLY A 177 6.64 -7.30 14.69
C GLY A 177 6.72 -5.77 14.65
N ASN A 178 7.24 -5.25 13.53
CA ASN A 178 6.99 -3.86 13.11
C ASN A 178 5.50 -3.65 12.83
N ILE A 179 4.84 -4.67 12.27
CA ILE A 179 3.40 -4.69 12.00
C ILE A 179 2.77 -5.77 12.89
N ARG A 180 1.86 -5.38 13.78
CA ARG A 180 1.20 -6.35 14.68
C ARG A 180 -0.27 -6.47 14.32
N LEU A 181 -0.71 -7.70 14.07
CA LEU A 181 -2.11 -8.00 13.78
C LEU A 181 -2.83 -8.38 15.07
N GLY A 182 -3.93 -7.69 15.37
CA GLY A 182 -4.80 -7.97 16.51
C GLY A 182 -6.27 -7.86 16.15
N ALA A 183 -7.14 -8.24 17.08
CA ALA A 183 -8.58 -8.03 16.93
C ALA A 183 -9.20 -7.68 18.28
N PHE A 184 -9.70 -6.46 18.43
CA PHE A 184 -10.27 -5.97 19.69
C PHE A 184 -11.74 -5.64 19.49
N TRP A 185 -12.53 -5.76 20.55
CA TRP A 185 -13.93 -5.35 20.46
C TRP A 185 -13.99 -3.84 20.23
N ASN A 186 -14.75 -3.40 19.24
CA ASN A 186 -15.04 -1.99 19.00
C ASN A 186 -16.56 -1.75 18.92
N SER A 187 -17.03 -0.69 19.58
CA SER A 187 -18.45 -0.32 19.61
C SER A 187 -19.00 0.25 18.30
N ASP A 188 -18.14 0.72 17.39
CA ASP A 188 -18.54 1.26 16.10
C ASP A 188 -19.01 0.11 15.17
N PRO A 189 -20.29 0.06 14.79
CA PRO A 189 -20.82 -1.00 13.94
C PRO A 189 -20.36 -0.88 12.48
N TYR A 190 -19.74 0.24 12.11
CA TYR A 190 -19.26 0.47 10.75
C TYR A 190 -17.79 0.12 10.60
N LEU A 191 -17.03 0.06 11.69
CA LEU A 191 -15.61 -0.27 11.67
C LEU A 191 -15.39 -1.75 11.37
N GLY A 192 -14.81 -2.06 10.21
CA GLY A 192 -14.33 -3.41 9.88
C GLY A 192 -12.98 -3.70 10.54
N GLY A 193 -12.04 -2.79 10.37
CA GLY A 193 -10.70 -2.81 10.95
C GLY A 193 -10.06 -1.41 10.90
N VAL A 194 -8.83 -1.32 11.39
CA VAL A 194 -7.99 -0.12 11.32
C VAL A 194 -6.53 -0.52 11.20
N GLY A 195 -5.83 0.04 10.23
CA GLY A 195 -4.38 0.04 10.14
C GLY A 195 -3.81 1.38 10.59
N TYR A 196 -2.87 1.34 11.52
CA TYR A 196 -2.18 2.53 12.00
C TYR A 196 -0.93 2.78 11.15
N GLY A 197 -0.90 3.95 10.51
CA GLY A 197 0.24 4.43 9.75
C GLY A 197 1.51 4.62 10.57
N VAL A 198 2.62 4.86 9.87
CA VAL A 198 3.93 5.02 10.48
C VAL A 198 4.20 6.48 10.81
N SER A 199 4.49 6.79 12.07
CA SER A 199 4.95 8.10 12.47
C SER A 199 6.46 8.28 12.20
N PRO A 200 6.92 9.44 11.72
CA PRO A 200 8.34 9.71 11.50
C PRO A 200 9.21 9.63 12.77
N PHE A 201 8.61 9.68 13.97
CA PHE A 201 9.32 9.69 15.24
C PHE A 201 9.08 8.45 16.11
N GLY A 202 8.39 7.45 15.58
CA GLY A 202 8.01 6.27 16.33
C GLY A 202 6.86 6.53 17.30
N ASN A 203 5.74 5.86 17.08
CA ASN A 203 4.61 5.76 17.98
C ASN A 203 4.42 4.28 18.35
N PRO A 204 4.06 3.96 19.60
CA PRO A 204 3.64 2.60 19.99
C PRO A 204 2.50 1.98 19.18
N LEU A 205 1.81 2.78 18.35
CA LEU A 205 0.77 2.35 17.42
C LEU A 205 1.29 2.05 16.00
N ASP A 206 2.50 2.50 15.66
CA ASP A 206 2.98 2.42 14.28
C ASP A 206 2.96 0.99 13.77
N GLY A 207 2.24 0.76 12.68
CA GLY A 207 2.14 -0.55 12.03
C GLY A 207 1.13 -1.51 12.65
N ASP A 208 0.46 -1.17 13.76
CA ASP A 208 -0.57 -2.04 14.31
C ASP A 208 -1.79 -2.09 13.36
N VAL A 209 -2.35 -3.28 13.19
CA VAL A 209 -3.57 -3.53 12.41
C VAL A 209 -4.57 -4.26 13.29
N LEU A 210 -5.71 -3.63 13.54
CA LEU A 210 -6.74 -4.14 14.44
C LEU A 210 -8.03 -4.42 13.69
N LEU A 211 -8.48 -5.66 13.70
CA LEU A 211 -9.84 -6.01 13.26
C LEU A 211 -10.85 -5.74 14.36
N ASN A 212 -12.07 -5.35 13.99
CA ASN A 212 -13.16 -5.21 14.95
C ASN A 212 -13.71 -6.59 15.34
N ALA A 213 -13.36 -7.07 16.53
CA ALA A 213 -13.82 -8.36 17.05
C ALA A 213 -15.33 -8.42 17.38
N ASN A 214 -16.04 -7.29 17.26
CA ASN A 214 -17.50 -7.25 17.32
C ASN A 214 -18.16 -7.71 16.00
N ASN A 215 -17.38 -7.87 14.93
CA ASN A 215 -17.84 -8.37 13.64
C ASN A 215 -17.57 -9.87 13.47
N THR A 216 -18.35 -10.50 12.60
CA THR A 216 -18.03 -11.83 12.05
C THR A 216 -17.38 -11.66 10.69
N PHE A 217 -16.26 -12.36 10.47
CA PHE A 217 -15.51 -12.37 9.22
C PHE A 217 -15.74 -13.67 8.46
N TYR A 218 -15.56 -13.61 7.15
CA TYR A 218 -15.76 -14.73 6.24
C TYR A 218 -14.66 -14.75 5.17
N PHE A 219 -14.58 -15.87 4.43
CA PHE A 219 -13.93 -15.89 3.13
C PHE A 219 -15.00 -15.91 2.06
N ASP A 220 -15.08 -14.85 1.27
CA ASP A 220 -15.93 -14.83 0.10
C ASP A 220 -15.38 -15.77 -0.98
N ASN A 221 -16.27 -16.47 -1.69
CA ASN A 221 -15.88 -17.42 -2.74
C ASN A 221 -15.81 -16.76 -4.13
N GLY A 222 -16.22 -15.50 -4.26
CA GLY A 222 -16.13 -14.72 -5.49
C GLY A 222 -14.69 -14.55 -5.95
N ALA A 223 -14.53 -14.44 -7.27
CA ALA A 223 -13.27 -14.06 -7.88
C ALA A 223 -13.02 -12.54 -7.73
N GLU A 224 -11.79 -12.11 -7.97
CA GLU A 224 -11.41 -10.70 -7.95
C GLU A 224 -12.34 -9.84 -8.81
N GLY A 225 -12.85 -8.74 -8.24
CA GLY A 225 -13.78 -7.82 -8.89
C GLY A 225 -15.22 -8.32 -9.00
N GLU A 226 -15.54 -9.54 -8.54
CA GLU A 226 -16.92 -10.01 -8.42
C GLU A 226 -17.59 -9.40 -7.19
N LEU A 227 -18.93 -9.35 -7.20
CA LEU A 227 -19.69 -8.92 -6.03
C LEU A 227 -19.48 -9.91 -4.88
N ILE A 228 -19.29 -9.38 -3.68
CA ILE A 228 -19.25 -10.15 -2.44
C ILE A 228 -20.63 -10.76 -2.19
N ASP A 229 -20.64 -12.06 -1.93
CA ASP A 229 -21.81 -12.82 -1.48
C ASP A 229 -22.01 -12.69 0.04
N ILE A 230 -20.91 -12.53 0.80
CA ILE A 230 -20.91 -12.41 2.26
C ILE A 230 -19.98 -11.27 2.73
N TYR A 231 -20.57 -10.22 3.30
CA TYR A 231 -19.84 -9.06 3.84
C TYR A 231 -18.77 -9.46 4.87
N ASN A 232 -17.76 -8.58 5.02
CA ASN A 232 -16.58 -8.78 5.87
C ASN A 232 -15.67 -9.91 5.39
N ASP A 233 -15.31 -9.85 4.10
CA ASP A 233 -14.24 -10.69 3.58
C ASP A 233 -12.92 -10.40 4.29
N PHE A 234 -12.40 -11.41 4.98
CA PHE A 234 -11.23 -11.30 5.85
C PHE A 234 -9.99 -10.86 5.08
N GLU A 235 -9.76 -11.42 3.88
CA GLU A 235 -8.57 -11.14 3.08
C GLU A 235 -8.62 -9.74 2.43
N SER A 236 -9.76 -9.34 1.88
CA SER A 236 -9.91 -8.01 1.27
C SER A 236 -9.70 -6.89 2.31
N LEU A 237 -10.35 -7.01 3.48
CA LEU A 237 -10.18 -6.04 4.56
C LEU A 237 -8.73 -6.00 5.07
N LEU A 238 -8.12 -7.17 5.31
CA LEU A 238 -6.75 -7.22 5.79
C LEU A 238 -5.77 -6.62 4.77
N MET A 239 -6.00 -6.84 3.47
CA MET A 239 -5.18 -6.23 2.42
C MET A 239 -5.15 -4.71 2.54
N HIS A 240 -6.33 -4.11 2.71
CA HIS A 240 -6.51 -2.67 2.90
C HIS A 240 -5.80 -2.16 4.15
N GLU A 241 -6.06 -2.77 5.32
CA GLU A 241 -5.49 -2.27 6.57
C GLU A 241 -3.96 -2.41 6.64
N ILE A 242 -3.39 -3.44 6.00
CA ILE A 242 -1.93 -3.55 5.86
C ILE A 242 -1.38 -2.41 4.99
N GLY A 243 -2.11 -1.95 3.97
CA GLY A 243 -1.69 -0.79 3.19
C GLY A 243 -1.55 0.48 4.04
N HIS A 244 -2.45 0.70 5.00
CA HIS A 244 -2.30 1.78 5.98
C HIS A 244 -1.06 1.59 6.87
N ALA A 245 -0.83 0.38 7.39
CA ALA A 245 0.38 0.07 8.17
C ALA A 245 1.70 0.24 7.38
N LEU A 246 1.61 0.31 6.05
CA LEU A 246 2.71 0.61 5.15
C LEU A 246 2.80 2.08 4.75
N GLY A 247 1.85 2.93 5.15
CA GLY A 247 1.88 4.36 4.87
C GLY A 247 0.95 4.83 3.74
N LEU A 248 0.08 3.96 3.23
CA LEU A 248 -0.88 4.33 2.19
C LEU A 248 -2.12 5.01 2.77
N GLY A 249 -2.63 6.01 2.06
CA GLY A 249 -3.88 6.69 2.40
C GLY A 249 -5.05 6.08 1.63
N HIS A 250 -6.26 6.54 1.94
CA HIS A 250 -7.42 6.13 1.17
C HIS A 250 -7.35 6.64 -0.27
N SER A 251 -7.72 5.78 -1.22
CA SER A 251 -7.80 6.09 -2.65
C SER A 251 -9.21 6.48 -3.08
N ASP A 252 -9.31 7.48 -3.98
CA ASP A 252 -10.56 7.79 -4.68
C ASP A 252 -10.78 6.91 -5.93
N GLN A 253 -9.88 5.96 -6.19
CA GLN A 253 -10.02 4.95 -7.25
C GLN A 253 -10.71 3.69 -6.71
N PRO A 254 -11.23 2.79 -7.56
CA PRO A 254 -11.72 1.46 -7.16
C PRO A 254 -10.57 0.52 -6.76
N ALA A 255 -9.63 1.00 -5.95
CA ALA A 255 -8.42 0.34 -5.53
C ALA A 255 -8.60 -0.40 -4.20
N VAL A 256 -7.65 -1.28 -3.83
CA VAL A 256 -7.63 -1.91 -2.50
C VAL A 256 -7.71 -0.85 -1.41
N MET A 257 -6.96 0.25 -1.56
CA MET A 257 -6.96 1.34 -0.60
C MET A 257 -8.19 2.24 -0.67
N SER A 258 -9.23 1.92 -1.45
CA SER A 258 -10.42 2.77 -1.47
C SER A 258 -11.16 2.75 -0.14
N ALA A 259 -11.76 3.89 0.22
CA ALA A 259 -12.69 3.99 1.34
C ALA A 259 -14.12 4.34 0.93
N ASP A 260 -14.38 4.36 -0.38
CA ASP A 260 -15.73 4.58 -0.86
C ASP A 260 -16.56 3.31 -0.64
N PRO A 261 -17.66 3.38 0.13
CA PRO A 261 -18.51 2.24 0.41
C PRO A 261 -19.05 1.53 -0.84
N GLN A 262 -19.08 2.20 -2.00
CA GLN A 262 -19.47 1.58 -3.26
C GLN A 262 -18.51 0.49 -3.74
N TYR A 263 -17.26 0.48 -3.26
CA TYR A 263 -16.26 -0.52 -3.67
C TYR A 263 -16.13 -1.69 -2.69
N PHE A 264 -16.64 -1.55 -1.46
CA PHE A 264 -16.64 -2.65 -0.46
C PHE A 264 -17.58 -3.80 -0.80
N GLN A 265 -18.42 -3.64 -1.83
CA GLN A 265 -19.30 -4.70 -2.30
C GLN A 265 -18.61 -5.66 -3.27
N TYR A 266 -17.31 -5.48 -3.56
CA TYR A 266 -16.54 -6.32 -4.47
C TYR A 266 -15.41 -7.03 -3.74
N VAL A 267 -15.09 -8.24 -4.18
CA VAL A 267 -13.88 -8.94 -3.75
C VAL A 267 -12.69 -8.15 -4.29
N ASN A 268 -11.82 -7.68 -3.38
CA ASN A 268 -10.72 -6.79 -3.69
C ASN A 268 -9.46 -7.22 -2.94
N ARG A 269 -8.75 -8.20 -3.53
CA ARG A 269 -7.59 -8.89 -2.95
C ARG A 269 -6.35 -8.77 -3.84
N GLU A 270 -6.45 -8.13 -5.00
CA GLU A 270 -5.33 -7.85 -5.88
C GLU A 270 -5.04 -6.35 -5.93
N LEU A 271 -3.77 -5.97 -5.91
CA LEU A 271 -3.40 -4.55 -5.91
C LEU A 271 -3.75 -3.91 -7.26
N ASP A 272 -4.50 -2.81 -7.20
CA ASP A 272 -4.78 -1.99 -8.37
C ASP A 272 -3.57 -1.15 -8.77
N PRO A 273 -3.53 -0.64 -10.02
CA PRO A 273 -2.45 0.25 -10.46
C PRO A 273 -2.20 1.45 -9.54
N ASP A 274 -3.24 1.96 -8.86
CA ASP A 274 -3.11 3.07 -7.91
C ASP A 274 -2.46 2.64 -6.59
N ASP A 275 -2.80 1.46 -6.06
CA ASP A 275 -2.13 0.87 -4.89
C ASP A 275 -0.64 0.62 -5.18
N ILE A 276 -0.34 0.06 -6.36
CA ILE A 276 1.02 -0.20 -6.82
C ILE A 276 1.80 1.12 -6.94
N ALA A 277 1.21 2.16 -7.54
CA ALA A 277 1.87 3.45 -7.66
C ALA A 277 2.15 4.07 -6.28
N GLY A 278 1.21 3.98 -5.33
CA GLY A 278 1.38 4.46 -3.97
C GLY A 278 2.52 3.76 -3.23
N ILE A 279 2.52 2.43 -3.23
CA ILE A 279 3.53 1.66 -2.49
C ILE A 279 4.92 1.78 -3.13
N GLN A 280 5.01 1.88 -4.46
CA GLN A 280 6.28 2.11 -5.17
C GLN A 280 6.78 3.53 -5.00
N PHE A 281 5.89 4.52 -4.84
CA PHE A 281 6.32 5.86 -4.47
C PHE A 281 6.98 5.87 -3.09
N LEU A 282 6.47 5.09 -2.12
CA LEU A 282 7.08 5.00 -0.79
C LEU A 282 8.39 4.20 -0.80
N TYR A 283 8.39 3.01 -1.41
CA TYR A 283 9.44 2.02 -1.19
C TYR A 283 10.20 1.60 -2.45
N GLY A 284 9.85 2.13 -3.62
CA GLY A 284 10.40 1.72 -4.90
C GLY A 284 9.77 0.41 -5.39
N PRO A 285 9.92 0.06 -6.68
CA PRO A 285 9.43 -1.21 -7.21
C PRO A 285 10.15 -2.40 -6.60
N ALA A 286 9.47 -3.54 -6.50
CA ALA A 286 10.12 -4.80 -6.12
C ALA A 286 11.27 -5.13 -7.07
N LEU A 287 12.41 -5.54 -6.51
CA LEU A 287 13.62 -5.87 -7.25
C LEU A 287 13.65 -7.38 -7.52
N ARG A 288 13.49 -7.77 -8.78
CA ARG A 288 13.43 -9.18 -9.18
C ARG A 288 14.81 -9.79 -9.38
N ALA A 289 15.81 -8.94 -9.65
CA ALA A 289 17.19 -9.34 -9.84
C ALA A 289 18.07 -9.08 -8.61
N ASP A 290 17.47 -8.81 -7.45
CA ASP A 290 18.14 -8.83 -6.14
C ASP A 290 18.20 -10.28 -5.66
N PHE A 291 19.28 -10.98 -6.03
CA PHE A 291 19.43 -12.40 -5.80
C PHE A 291 20.10 -12.72 -4.46
N ASP A 292 20.81 -11.77 -3.86
CA ASP A 292 21.39 -11.90 -2.52
C ASP A 292 20.49 -11.32 -1.39
N GLN A 293 19.35 -10.75 -1.77
CA GLN A 293 18.30 -10.22 -0.88
C GLN A 293 18.79 -9.06 0.01
N ASN A 294 19.70 -8.24 -0.51
CA ASN A 294 20.21 -7.07 0.20
C ASN A 294 19.42 -5.77 -0.09
N HIS A 295 18.34 -5.87 -0.88
CA HIS A 295 17.46 -4.79 -1.33
C HIS A 295 18.09 -3.84 -2.37
N ILE A 296 19.16 -4.25 -3.05
CA ILE A 296 19.87 -3.46 -4.06
C ILE A 296 20.36 -4.36 -5.20
N VAL A 297 19.97 -4.07 -6.45
CA VAL A 297 20.53 -4.78 -7.62
C VAL A 297 21.88 -4.19 -8.02
N ASN A 298 22.96 -4.98 -7.92
CA ASN A 298 24.31 -4.54 -8.23
C ASN A 298 25.19 -5.67 -8.82
N ALA A 299 26.51 -5.48 -8.79
CA ALA A 299 27.48 -6.44 -9.33
C ALA A 299 27.52 -7.77 -8.56
N ALA A 300 27.12 -7.80 -7.29
CA ALA A 300 26.98 -9.02 -6.49
C ALA A 300 25.89 -9.94 -7.06
N ASP A 301 24.74 -9.39 -7.43
CA ASP A 301 23.66 -10.15 -8.07
C ASP A 301 24.10 -10.72 -9.42
N LEU A 302 24.88 -9.96 -10.18
CA LEU A 302 25.43 -10.46 -11.44
C LEU A 302 26.33 -11.69 -11.21
N VAL A 303 27.02 -11.79 -10.08
CA VAL A 303 27.80 -12.99 -9.73
C VAL A 303 26.87 -14.17 -9.47
N VAL A 304 25.74 -13.97 -8.78
CA VAL A 304 24.74 -15.02 -8.54
C VAL A 304 24.15 -15.52 -9.86
N TRP A 305 23.68 -14.61 -10.73
CA TRP A 305 23.17 -15.00 -12.06
C TRP A 305 24.20 -15.76 -12.89
N LYS A 306 25.48 -15.31 -12.91
CA LYS A 306 26.56 -16.02 -13.61
C LYS A 306 26.78 -17.42 -13.08
N SER A 307 26.63 -17.63 -11.77
CA SER A 307 26.75 -18.94 -11.15
C SER A 307 25.59 -19.88 -11.51
N GLY A 308 24.39 -19.33 -11.70
CA GLY A 308 23.19 -20.09 -12.05
C GLY A 308 22.99 -20.32 -13.55
N PHE A 309 23.64 -19.54 -14.41
CA PHE A 309 23.37 -19.54 -15.85
C PHE A 309 23.38 -20.95 -16.48
N GLY A 310 22.28 -21.28 -17.16
CA GLY A 310 22.04 -22.59 -17.77
C GLY A 310 21.39 -23.62 -16.84
N ALA A 311 21.13 -23.29 -15.57
CA ALA A 311 20.38 -24.15 -14.65
C ALA A 311 18.92 -24.32 -15.10
N THR A 312 18.41 -25.54 -14.94
CA THR A 312 17.02 -25.93 -15.26
C THR A 312 16.40 -26.82 -14.17
N SER A 313 17.12 -27.04 -13.07
CA SER A 313 16.68 -27.83 -11.92
C SER A 313 17.23 -27.19 -10.65
N GLY A 314 16.43 -27.22 -9.58
CA GLY A 314 16.75 -26.49 -8.34
C GLY A 314 16.76 -24.96 -8.50
N VAL A 315 16.13 -24.47 -9.58
CA VAL A 315 16.09 -23.03 -9.89
C VAL A 315 15.09 -22.34 -8.98
N THR A 316 15.57 -21.27 -8.36
CA THR A 316 14.81 -20.34 -7.53
C THR A 316 15.25 -18.91 -7.86
N PRO A 317 14.51 -17.87 -7.43
CA PRO A 317 14.97 -16.50 -7.58
C PRO A 317 16.40 -16.29 -7.07
N LEU A 318 16.75 -16.90 -5.92
CA LEU A 318 18.10 -16.80 -5.31
C LEU A 318 19.22 -17.44 -6.13
N THR A 319 18.88 -18.20 -7.18
CA THR A 319 19.86 -18.80 -8.09
C THR A 319 20.02 -18.01 -9.39
N GLY A 320 19.33 -16.87 -9.54
CA GLY A 320 19.41 -16.01 -10.73
C GLY A 320 18.18 -16.02 -11.64
N ASP A 321 17.08 -16.65 -11.23
CA ASP A 321 15.82 -16.71 -11.99
C ASP A 321 14.93 -15.51 -11.65
N ALA A 322 15.23 -14.36 -12.26
CA ALA A 322 14.50 -13.12 -12.05
C ALA A 322 13.10 -13.17 -12.68
N ASN A 323 12.93 -13.91 -13.79
CA ASN A 323 11.66 -13.97 -14.49
C ASN A 323 10.67 -15.00 -13.88
N ARG A 324 11.18 -15.91 -13.04
CA ARG A 324 10.49 -17.03 -12.35
C ARG A 324 9.96 -18.10 -13.29
N ASP A 325 10.64 -18.34 -14.41
CA ASP A 325 10.26 -19.37 -15.39
C ASP A 325 10.91 -20.74 -15.15
N GLY A 326 11.71 -20.86 -14.09
CA GLY A 326 12.41 -22.08 -13.71
C GLY A 326 13.71 -22.30 -14.49
N ARG A 327 14.24 -21.26 -15.14
CA ARG A 327 15.54 -21.25 -15.82
C ARG A 327 16.34 -20.03 -15.39
N VAL A 328 17.65 -20.10 -15.60
CA VAL A 328 18.55 -18.95 -15.43
C VAL A 328 19.22 -18.68 -16.76
N ASP A 329 18.72 -17.72 -17.51
CA ASP A 329 19.18 -17.43 -18.87
C ASP A 329 19.25 -15.93 -19.21
N GLY A 330 19.31 -15.61 -20.51
CA GLY A 330 19.42 -14.24 -20.98
C GLY A 330 18.19 -13.37 -20.65
N ALA A 331 17.02 -13.96 -20.44
CA ALA A 331 15.82 -13.24 -20.02
C ALA A 331 16.00 -12.65 -18.61
N ASP A 332 16.63 -13.38 -17.70
CA ASP A 332 16.93 -12.91 -16.34
C ASP A 332 18.01 -11.84 -16.35
N PHE A 333 19.04 -12.01 -17.19
CA PHE A 333 20.07 -10.99 -17.37
C PHE A 333 19.49 -9.67 -17.85
N LEU A 334 18.51 -9.71 -18.77
CA LEU A 334 17.81 -8.51 -19.22
C LEU A 334 17.03 -7.82 -18.10
N ILE A 335 16.52 -8.57 -17.11
CA ILE A 335 15.88 -7.98 -15.93
C ILE A 335 16.93 -7.32 -15.03
N TRP A 336 18.04 -8.01 -14.73
CA TRP A 336 19.16 -7.42 -14.00
C TRP A 336 19.67 -6.12 -14.64
N GLN A 337 19.85 -6.10 -15.97
CA GLN A 337 20.27 -4.91 -16.70
C GLN A 337 19.29 -3.73 -16.58
N ARG A 338 17.99 -4.01 -16.42
CA ARG A 338 16.97 -2.95 -16.24
C ARG A 338 16.92 -2.46 -14.80
N GLU A 339 17.31 -3.27 -13.82
CA GLU A 339 17.16 -2.94 -12.40
C GLU A 339 18.43 -2.38 -11.75
N VAL A 340 19.62 -2.71 -12.28
CA VAL A 340 20.92 -2.27 -11.74
C VAL A 340 21.07 -0.75 -11.65
N ASP A 341 20.45 -0.01 -12.58
CA ASP A 341 20.49 1.47 -12.59
C ASP A 341 19.25 2.09 -11.93
N ASN A 342 18.17 1.33 -11.71
CA ASN A 342 16.91 1.82 -11.14
C ASN A 342 16.84 1.74 -9.61
N SER A 343 17.75 0.98 -8.98
CA SER A 343 17.84 0.87 -7.51
C SER A 343 18.31 2.17 -6.81
N ALA A 344 18.57 3.25 -7.58
CA ALA A 344 19.06 4.54 -7.09
C ALA A 344 18.26 5.76 -7.58
N VAL A 345 17.13 5.58 -8.27
CA VAL A 345 16.42 6.70 -8.91
C VAL A 345 15.15 7.03 -8.15
N SER A 346 15.17 8.14 -7.40
CA SER A 346 13.97 8.77 -6.85
C SER A 346 12.94 8.99 -7.97
N PRO A 347 11.63 8.79 -7.73
CA PRO A 347 10.63 9.14 -8.72
C PRO A 347 10.73 10.63 -9.00
N THR A 348 11.16 10.99 -10.21
CA THR A 348 11.06 12.37 -10.67
C THR A 348 9.57 12.72 -10.66
N THR A 349 9.19 13.66 -9.80
CA THR A 349 7.87 14.29 -9.78
C THR A 349 7.37 14.47 -11.21
N SER A 350 6.17 13.97 -11.52
CA SER A 350 5.53 14.14 -12.81
C SER A 350 5.67 15.60 -13.25
N VAL A 351 6.48 15.85 -14.28
CA VAL A 351 6.52 17.14 -14.95
C VAL A 351 5.13 17.35 -15.55
N PRO A 352 4.38 18.42 -15.20
CA PRO A 352 3.13 18.70 -15.87
C PRO A 352 3.41 18.82 -17.35
N GLU A 353 2.77 18.00 -18.20
CA GLU A 353 2.93 18.15 -19.64
C GLU A 353 2.58 19.59 -20.03
N PRO A 354 3.39 20.26 -20.87
CA PRO A 354 3.04 21.57 -21.36
C PRO A 354 1.74 21.43 -22.15
N SER A 355 0.68 22.01 -21.60
CA SER A 355 -0.68 21.99 -22.09
C SER A 355 -0.77 21.88 -23.61
N THR A 356 -1.06 20.68 -24.10
CA THR A 356 -1.35 20.35 -25.51
C THR A 356 -2.47 21.24 -26.06
N VAL A 357 -3.31 21.76 -25.16
CA VAL A 357 -4.35 22.77 -25.40
C VAL A 357 -3.76 24.12 -25.87
N THR A 358 -2.59 24.54 -25.40
CA THR A 358 -1.95 25.80 -25.80
C THR A 358 -1.40 25.73 -27.23
N LEU A 359 -0.89 24.57 -27.66
CA LEU A 359 -0.43 24.33 -29.03
C LEU A 359 -1.59 24.18 -30.03
N LEU A 360 -2.72 23.60 -29.60
CA LEU A 360 -3.95 23.53 -30.40
C LEU A 360 -4.69 24.87 -30.52
N ALA A 361 -4.64 25.72 -29.48
CA ALA A 361 -5.16 27.07 -29.52
C ALA A 361 -4.31 28.01 -30.42
N ALA A 362 -2.98 27.86 -30.40
CA ALA A 362 -2.09 28.66 -31.25
C ALA A 362 -2.23 28.33 -32.75
N SER A 363 -2.49 27.07 -33.10
CA SER A 363 -2.67 26.63 -34.50
C SER A 363 -4.03 27.00 -35.08
N SER A 364 -5.09 27.07 -34.27
CA SER A 364 -6.44 27.48 -34.72
C SER A 364 -6.59 29.00 -34.90
N LEU A 365 -5.87 29.82 -34.13
CA LEU A 365 -5.79 31.28 -34.32
C LEU A 365 -4.99 31.68 -35.58
N GLY A 366 -3.96 30.92 -35.96
CA GLY A 366 -3.18 31.16 -37.19
C GLY A 366 -3.98 30.93 -38.48
N LEU A 367 -4.89 29.94 -38.49
CA LEU A 367 -5.73 29.62 -39.64
C LEU A 367 -6.87 30.63 -39.86
N LEU A 368 -7.34 31.29 -38.79
CA LEU A 368 -8.37 32.34 -38.88
C LEU A 368 -7.78 33.70 -39.33
N ALA A 369 -6.51 33.97 -39.07
CA ALA A 369 -5.83 35.18 -39.57
C ALA A 369 -5.47 35.08 -41.07
N ALA A 370 -5.19 33.87 -41.58
CA ALA A 370 -4.86 33.65 -42.99
C ALA A 370 -6.07 33.73 -43.94
N SER A 371 -7.30 33.60 -43.42
CA SER A 371 -8.54 33.64 -44.23
C SER A 371 -9.11 35.05 -44.46
N ARG A 372 -8.52 36.08 -43.86
CA ARG A 372 -8.90 37.49 -44.07
C ARG A 372 -7.85 38.24 -44.90
N ARG A 373 -7.73 37.92 -46.19
CA ARG A 373 -7.14 38.86 -47.17
C ARG A 373 -8.25 39.74 -47.75
N PRO A 374 -8.13 41.08 -47.74
CA PRO A 374 -9.06 41.95 -48.44
C PRO A 374 -8.85 41.83 -49.95
N SER A 375 -9.94 41.63 -50.69
CA SER A 375 -9.98 41.77 -52.15
C SER A 375 -9.69 43.23 -52.52
N VAL A 376 -8.79 43.45 -53.48
CA VAL A 376 -8.67 44.72 -54.22
C VAL A 376 -9.70 44.74 -55.33
#